data_AF-A0A2E6LXL9-F1
#
_entry.id   AF-A0A2E6LXL9-F1
#
_cell.length_a   1.000
_cell.length_b   1.000
_cell.length_c   1.000
_cell.angle_alpha   90.00
_cell.angle_beta   90.00
_cell.angle_gamma   90.00
#
_symmetry.space_group_name_H-M   'P 1'
#
loop_
_entity.id
_entity.type
_entity.pdbx_description
1 polymer ?
#
loop_
_entity_poly.entity_id
_entity_poly.type
_entity_poly.pdbx_seq_one_letter_code
_entity_poly.pdbx_strand_id
1 'polypeptide(L)'
;MNIKVKKCFKIIALTAFLLVFIFTLSITALNDGLSKQLRSYSEVKINNYIENLSSKTALRTLSTIDRIVLHFSALASISVSYIPYPEASKLLFHYIYGDGSELRLSHEYFATSPYLASIITKHGSGHHGPLVLSQQQDWRLSLVFNPYYLDVTENNVRLYHPHIQFAQTEDSTVYTYVPIGLMKIKMYDNLVSALNPTPFYVYAEWSTQSD
;
A
#
# COMPACT_ATOMS: atom_id res chain seq x y z
N MET A 1 2.74 38.29 19.73
CA MET A 1 3.88 37.33 19.71
C MET A 1 5.18 38.08 19.49
N ASN A 2 6.11 37.99 20.45
CA ASN A 2 7.36 38.77 20.53
C ASN A 2 8.31 38.51 19.32
N ILE A 3 8.97 39.54 18.80
CA ILE A 3 9.87 39.47 17.62
C ILE A 3 10.99 38.44 17.83
N LYS A 4 11.51 38.31 19.05
CA LYS A 4 12.53 37.29 19.41
C LYS A 4 11.97 35.86 19.28
N VAL A 5 10.74 35.63 19.73
CA VAL A 5 10.07 34.32 19.66
C VAL A 5 9.82 33.91 18.20
N LYS A 6 9.38 34.85 17.34
CA LYS A 6 9.24 34.60 15.89
C LYS A 6 10.57 34.23 15.23
N LYS A 7 11.67 34.88 15.60
CA LYS A 7 13.02 34.56 15.08
C LYS A 7 13.49 33.18 15.52
N CYS A 8 13.35 32.84 16.80
CA CYS A 8 13.69 31.50 17.30
C CYS A 8 12.89 30.40 16.60
N PHE A 9 11.57 30.58 16.43
CA PHE A 9 10.73 29.60 15.73
C PHE A 9 11.18 29.38 14.28
N LYS A 10 11.51 30.46 13.55
CA LYS A 10 12.03 30.36 12.19
C LYS A 10 13.36 29.61 12.12
N ILE A 11 14.26 29.84 13.07
CA ILE A 11 15.56 29.14 13.12
C ILE A 11 15.33 27.65 13.36
N ILE A 12 14.50 27.28 14.35
CA ILE A 12 14.18 25.87 14.65
C ILE A 12 13.54 25.19 13.43
N ALA A 13 12.57 25.83 12.80
CA ALA A 13 11.90 25.29 11.61
C ALA A 13 12.88 25.10 10.45
N LEU A 14 13.78 26.07 10.22
CA LEU A 14 14.79 25.98 9.17
C LEU A 14 15.80 24.86 9.47
N THR A 15 16.26 24.72 10.71
CA THR A 15 17.17 23.64 11.11
C THR A 15 16.51 22.27 10.96
N ALA A 16 15.25 22.12 11.38
CA ALA A 16 14.50 20.88 11.21
C ALA A 16 14.33 20.53 9.72
N PHE A 17 13.97 21.51 8.89
CA PHE A 17 13.85 21.34 7.45
C PHE A 17 15.20 20.90 6.83
N LEU A 18 16.29 21.55 7.22
CA LEU A 18 17.63 21.24 6.70
C LEU A 18 18.06 19.82 7.10
N LEU A 19 17.79 19.41 8.34
CA LEU A 19 18.08 18.05 8.81
C LEU A 19 17.27 17.01 8.04
N VAL A 20 15.97 17.23 7.84
CA VAL A 20 15.12 16.34 7.03
C VAL A 20 15.60 16.31 5.58
N PHE A 21 15.99 17.45 5.01
CA PHE A 21 16.51 17.53 3.65
C PHE A 21 17.83 16.75 3.49
N ILE A 22 18.79 16.95 4.38
CA ILE A 22 20.07 16.22 4.37
C ILE A 22 19.83 14.72 4.55
N PHE A 23 18.97 14.32 5.50
CA PHE A 23 18.61 12.93 5.71
C PHE A 23 17.97 12.34 4.44
N THR A 24 17.04 13.06 3.82
CA THR A 24 16.37 12.64 2.58
C THR A 24 17.38 12.46 1.44
N LEU A 25 18.29 13.41 1.24
CA LEU A 25 19.36 13.28 0.24
C LEU A 25 20.27 12.08 0.54
N SER A 26 20.59 11.85 1.81
CA SER A 26 21.44 10.74 2.24
C SER A 26 20.83 9.37 1.93
N ILE A 27 19.51 9.22 2.14
CA ILE A 27 18.81 7.96 1.86
C ILE A 27 18.46 7.79 0.37
N THR A 28 18.39 8.86 -0.42
CA THR A 28 17.92 8.79 -1.83
C THR A 28 19.01 8.90 -2.88
N ALA A 29 19.99 9.78 -2.71
CA ALA A 29 20.86 10.22 -3.80
C ALA A 29 22.36 10.13 -3.46
N LEU A 30 22.75 10.36 -2.20
CA LEU A 30 24.15 10.41 -1.81
C LEU A 30 24.76 9.02 -1.59
N ASN A 31 25.99 8.86 -2.05
CA ASN A 31 26.73 7.60 -1.98
C ASN A 31 28.11 7.73 -1.31
N ASP A 32 28.33 8.82 -0.58
CA ASP A 32 29.52 9.00 0.26
C ASP A 32 29.50 8.07 1.49
N GLY A 33 30.64 7.97 2.18
CA GLY A 33 30.80 7.06 3.32
C GLY A 33 29.86 7.34 4.50
N LEU A 34 29.63 8.62 4.83
CA LEU A 34 28.74 9.01 5.92
C LEU A 34 27.29 8.68 5.56
N SER A 35 26.87 8.99 4.34
CA SER A 35 25.53 8.66 3.88
C SER A 35 25.26 7.16 3.86
N LYS A 36 26.23 6.35 3.43
CA LYS A 36 26.13 4.87 3.50
C LYS A 36 25.96 4.36 4.92
N GLN A 37 26.75 4.88 5.86
CA GLN A 37 26.68 4.50 7.28
C GLN A 37 25.34 4.91 7.90
N LEU A 38 24.92 6.16 7.70
CA LEU A 38 23.63 6.67 8.19
C LEU A 38 22.47 5.84 7.63
N ARG A 39 22.49 5.56 6.33
CA ARG A 39 21.48 4.75 5.65
C ARG A 39 21.42 3.32 6.19
N SER A 40 22.56 2.64 6.30
CA SER A 40 22.63 1.28 6.83
C SER A 40 22.16 1.21 8.28
N TYR A 41 22.59 2.15 9.13
CA TYR A 41 22.12 2.25 10.51
C TYR A 41 20.61 2.49 10.59
N SER A 42 20.09 3.41 9.77
CA SER A 42 18.66 3.72 9.72
C SER A 42 17.83 2.54 9.24
N GLU A 43 18.27 1.86 8.17
CA GLU A 43 17.62 0.66 7.64
C GLU A 43 17.50 -0.43 8.70
N VAL A 44 18.60 -0.73 9.42
CA VAL A 44 18.59 -1.73 10.51
C VAL A 44 17.62 -1.32 11.62
N LYS A 45 17.65 -0.05 12.05
CA LYS A 45 16.76 0.43 13.12
C LYS A 45 15.29 0.40 12.73
N ILE A 46 14.96 0.83 11.51
CA ILE A 46 13.60 0.81 10.98
C ILE A 46 13.12 -0.64 10.85
N ASN A 47 13.91 -1.51 10.24
CA ASN A 47 13.54 -2.92 10.06
C ASN A 47 13.32 -3.63 11.41
N ASN A 48 14.21 -3.44 12.39
CA ASN A 48 14.04 -4.00 13.72
C ASN A 48 12.78 -3.46 14.42
N TYR A 49 12.46 -2.17 14.22
CA TYR A 49 11.25 -1.57 14.77
C TYR A 49 9.98 -2.17 14.14
N ILE A 50 9.94 -2.31 12.80
CA ILE A 50 8.81 -2.91 12.09
C ILE A 50 8.64 -4.39 12.45
N GLU A 51 9.74 -5.14 12.54
CA GLU A 51 9.73 -6.55 12.95
C GLU A 51 9.20 -6.71 14.39
N ASN A 52 9.59 -5.82 15.30
CA ASN A 52 9.03 -5.77 16.65
C ASN A 52 7.52 -5.42 16.64
N LEU A 53 7.06 -4.50 15.79
CA LEU A 53 5.63 -4.22 15.62
C LEU A 53 4.87 -5.45 15.10
N SER A 54 5.44 -6.19 14.15
CA SER A 54 4.85 -7.40 13.59
C SER A 54 4.72 -8.49 14.66
N SER A 55 5.78 -8.69 15.46
CA SER A 55 5.75 -9.63 16.59
C SER A 55 4.72 -9.23 17.66
N LYS A 56 4.68 -7.96 18.05
CA LYS A 56 3.66 -7.44 18.98
C LYS A 56 2.23 -7.57 18.43
N THR A 57 2.07 -7.43 17.11
CA THR A 57 0.79 -7.64 16.43
C THR A 57 0.34 -9.08 16.60
N ALA A 58 1.19 -10.04 16.25
CA ALA A 58 0.92 -11.47 16.41
C ALA A 58 0.60 -11.86 17.86
N LEU A 59 1.31 -11.27 18.83
CA LEU A 59 1.08 -11.50 20.25
C LEU A 59 -0.08 -10.68 20.84
N ARG A 60 -0.72 -9.80 20.06
CA ARG A 60 -1.78 -8.87 20.49
C ARG A 60 -1.35 -7.96 21.66
N THR A 61 -0.08 -7.57 21.71
CA THR A 61 0.53 -6.76 22.79
C THR A 61 0.88 -5.33 22.36
N LEU A 62 0.35 -4.86 21.22
CA LEU A 62 0.56 -3.49 20.75
C LEU A 62 0.04 -2.45 21.75
N SER A 63 0.90 -1.49 22.08
CA SER A 63 0.51 -0.31 22.86
C SER A 63 -0.32 0.67 22.03
N THR A 64 -0.96 1.64 22.69
CA THR A 64 -1.67 2.74 22.01
C THR A 64 -0.75 3.53 21.09
N ILE A 65 0.50 3.77 21.50
CA ILE A 65 1.49 4.49 20.69
C ILE A 65 1.83 3.69 19.43
N ASP A 66 2.04 2.37 19.57
CA ASP A 66 2.32 1.49 18.44
C ASP A 66 1.18 1.57 17.39
N ARG A 67 -0.08 1.57 17.84
CA ARG A 67 -1.25 1.70 16.96
C ARG A 67 -1.33 3.06 16.28
N ILE A 68 -1.04 4.16 16.99
CA ILE A 68 -0.98 5.50 16.40
C ILE A 68 0.07 5.54 15.29
N VAL A 69 1.25 4.97 15.52
CA VAL A 69 2.32 4.90 14.52
C VAL A 69 1.88 4.09 13.30
N LEU A 70 1.19 2.96 13.49
CA LEU A 70 0.68 2.16 12.38
C LEU A 70 -0.37 2.91 11.57
N HIS A 71 -1.34 3.58 12.21
CA HIS A 71 -2.34 4.39 11.51
C HIS A 71 -1.70 5.53 10.71
N PHE A 72 -0.76 6.26 11.33
CA PHE A 72 -0.02 7.32 10.64
C PHE A 72 0.75 6.78 9.44
N SER A 73 1.42 5.62 9.60
CA SER A 73 2.17 4.98 8.52
C SER A 73 1.24 4.57 7.37
N ALA A 74 0.09 3.96 7.67
CA ALA A 74 -0.90 3.60 6.66
C ALA A 74 -1.42 4.83 5.90
N LEU A 75 -1.78 5.91 6.61
CA LEU A 75 -2.24 7.15 5.97
C LEU A 75 -1.15 7.81 5.12
N ALA A 76 0.10 7.80 5.59
CA ALA A 76 1.23 8.30 4.82
C ALA A 76 1.43 7.50 3.54
N SER A 77 1.40 6.17 3.62
CA SER A 77 1.48 5.28 2.46
C SER A 77 0.35 5.54 1.46
N ILE A 78 -0.91 5.58 1.93
CA ILE A 78 -2.08 5.90 1.10
C ILE A 78 -1.92 7.26 0.41
N SER A 79 -1.44 8.28 1.14
CA SER A 79 -1.26 9.63 0.60
C SER A 79 -0.19 9.67 -0.49
N VAL A 80 0.93 8.98 -0.29
CA VAL A 80 2.03 8.92 -1.27
C VAL A 80 1.63 8.10 -2.49
N SER A 81 0.86 7.02 -2.31
CA SER A 81 0.44 6.15 -3.41
C SER A 81 -0.79 6.66 -4.17
N TYR A 82 -1.51 7.66 -3.65
CA TYR A 82 -2.79 8.09 -4.22
C TYR A 82 -2.72 8.54 -5.68
N ILE A 83 -1.66 9.24 -6.07
CA ILE A 83 -1.46 9.71 -7.45
C ILE A 83 -1.03 8.57 -8.39
N PRO A 84 0.05 7.81 -8.10
CA PRO A 84 0.49 6.76 -9.02
C PRO A 84 -0.45 5.55 -9.03
N TYR A 85 -1.11 5.27 -7.91
CA TYR A 85 -1.87 4.05 -7.65
C TYR A 85 -3.23 4.34 -6.97
N PRO A 86 -4.14 5.09 -7.64
CA PRO A 86 -5.36 5.57 -7.01
C PRO A 86 -6.30 4.44 -6.55
N GLU A 87 -6.45 3.38 -7.34
CA GLU A 87 -7.32 2.24 -7.01
C GLU A 87 -6.81 1.46 -5.80
N ALA A 88 -5.50 1.16 -5.76
CA ALA A 88 -4.87 0.48 -4.64
C ALA A 88 -4.95 1.32 -3.35
N SER A 89 -4.78 2.64 -3.48
CA SER A 89 -4.88 3.57 -2.35
C SER A 89 -6.31 3.64 -1.80
N LYS A 90 -7.32 3.70 -2.68
CA LYS A 90 -8.73 3.65 -2.30
C LYS A 90 -9.09 2.33 -1.64
N LEU A 91 -8.62 1.21 -2.19
CA LEU A 91 -8.81 -0.12 -1.62
C LEU A 91 -8.23 -0.22 -0.20
N LEU A 92 -6.97 0.19 -0.01
CA LEU A 92 -6.31 0.12 1.29
C LEU A 92 -6.97 1.05 2.32
N PHE A 93 -7.36 2.25 1.89
CA PHE A 93 -8.11 3.17 2.74
C PHE A 93 -9.45 2.57 3.18
N HIS A 94 -10.22 2.01 2.24
CA HIS A 94 -11.50 1.38 2.53
C HIS A 94 -11.35 0.15 3.42
N TYR A 95 -10.28 -0.64 3.22
CA TYR A 95 -10.00 -1.80 4.07
C TYR A 95 -9.74 -1.41 5.52
N ILE A 96 -8.96 -0.36 5.75
CA ILE A 96 -8.53 0.06 7.10
C ILE A 96 -9.57 0.93 7.79
N TYR A 97 -10.22 1.83 7.06
CA TYR A 97 -11.06 2.91 7.62
C TYR A 97 -12.51 2.87 7.15
N GLY A 98 -12.87 1.95 6.26
CA GLY A 98 -14.24 1.74 5.81
C GLY A 98 -15.07 0.91 6.78
N ASP A 99 -16.35 0.77 6.45
CA ASP A 99 -17.36 0.04 7.22
C ASP A 99 -17.63 -1.38 6.69
N GLY A 100 -16.84 -1.83 5.70
CA GLY A 100 -17.03 -3.11 5.04
C GLY A 100 -18.05 -3.09 3.89
N SER A 101 -18.61 -1.93 3.53
CA SER A 101 -19.49 -1.81 2.38
C SER A 101 -18.79 -2.23 1.10
N GLU A 102 -19.57 -2.57 0.07
CA GLU A 102 -19.02 -2.82 -1.26
C GLU A 102 -18.25 -1.60 -1.77
N LEU A 103 -17.10 -1.85 -2.40
CA LEU A 103 -16.27 -0.82 -3.03
C LEU A 103 -16.31 -0.98 -4.55
N ARG A 104 -16.85 0.04 -5.24
CA ARG A 104 -16.74 0.16 -6.70
C ARG A 104 -15.52 1.00 -7.06
N LEU A 105 -14.62 0.42 -7.85
CA LEU A 105 -13.46 1.10 -8.40
C LEU A 105 -13.74 1.59 -9.83
N SER A 106 -12.98 2.61 -10.25
CA SER A 106 -13.00 3.05 -11.66
C SER A 106 -12.51 1.92 -12.56
N HIS A 107 -13.16 1.72 -13.69
CA HIS A 107 -12.78 0.68 -14.65
C HIS A 107 -11.70 1.14 -15.64
N GLU A 108 -11.42 2.44 -15.76
CA GLU A 108 -10.56 3.02 -16.81
C GLU A 108 -9.20 2.32 -16.91
N TYR A 109 -8.56 2.05 -15.77
CA TYR A 109 -7.27 1.38 -15.72
C TYR A 109 -7.32 -0.11 -16.00
N PHE A 110 -8.41 -0.79 -15.64
CA PHE A 110 -8.56 -2.24 -15.83
C PHE A 110 -9.02 -2.58 -17.25
N ALA A 111 -9.93 -1.79 -17.82
CA ALA A 111 -10.42 -1.93 -19.18
C ALA A 111 -9.30 -1.80 -20.23
N THR A 112 -8.24 -1.04 -19.91
CA THR A 112 -7.07 -0.85 -20.79
C THR A 112 -5.95 -1.86 -20.55
N SER A 113 -6.14 -2.88 -19.70
CA SER A 113 -5.14 -3.90 -19.43
C SER A 113 -4.98 -4.89 -20.58
N PRO A 114 -3.79 -4.99 -21.22
CA PRO A 114 -3.55 -6.01 -22.25
C PRO A 114 -3.60 -7.43 -21.69
N TYR A 115 -3.20 -7.60 -20.44
CA TYR A 115 -3.29 -8.89 -19.74
C TYR A 115 -4.76 -9.30 -19.60
N LEU A 116 -5.64 -8.43 -19.06
CA LEU A 116 -7.07 -8.76 -18.94
C LEU A 116 -7.71 -9.01 -20.30
N ALA A 117 -7.40 -8.19 -21.31
CA ALA A 117 -7.91 -8.40 -22.67
C ALA A 117 -7.55 -9.79 -23.21
N SER A 118 -6.30 -10.24 -22.97
CA SER A 118 -5.86 -11.58 -23.38
C SER A 118 -6.59 -12.70 -22.63
N ILE A 119 -6.87 -12.50 -21.33
CA ILE A 119 -7.58 -13.46 -20.48
C ILE A 119 -9.04 -13.55 -20.92
N ILE A 120 -9.71 -12.43 -21.14
CA ILE A 120 -11.09 -12.36 -21.63
C ILE A 120 -11.21 -13.06 -22.99
N THR A 121 -10.27 -12.77 -23.92
CA THR A 121 -10.26 -13.41 -25.24
C THR A 121 -10.05 -14.92 -25.16
N LYS A 122 -9.17 -15.38 -24.26
CA LYS A 122 -8.86 -16.79 -24.07
C LYS A 122 -10.02 -17.58 -23.47
N HIS A 123 -10.71 -16.99 -22.48
CA HIS A 123 -11.71 -17.69 -21.69
C HIS A 123 -13.15 -17.50 -22.21
N GLY A 124 -13.43 -16.41 -22.93
CA GLY A 124 -14.75 -16.09 -23.45
C GLY A 124 -15.75 -15.72 -22.35
N SER A 125 -17.04 -15.74 -22.71
CA SER A 125 -18.14 -15.43 -21.79
C SER A 125 -18.27 -16.48 -20.68
N GLY A 126 -18.63 -16.04 -19.48
CA GLY A 126 -18.83 -16.89 -18.30
C GLY A 126 -18.25 -16.28 -17.03
N HIS A 127 -18.29 -17.09 -15.96
CA HIS A 127 -17.70 -16.80 -14.66
C HIS A 127 -16.35 -17.49 -14.54
N HIS A 128 -15.29 -16.74 -14.27
CA HIS A 128 -13.91 -17.23 -14.23
C HIS A 128 -13.23 -16.82 -12.93
N GLY A 129 -12.61 -17.77 -12.21
CA GLY A 129 -11.83 -17.49 -11.01
C GLY A 129 -11.74 -18.66 -10.03
N PRO A 130 -10.86 -18.59 -9.02
CA PRO A 130 -9.87 -17.53 -8.82
C PRO A 130 -8.75 -17.57 -9.88
N LEU A 131 -8.43 -16.41 -10.43
CA LEU A 131 -7.31 -16.22 -11.36
C LEU A 131 -6.17 -15.51 -10.61
N VAL A 132 -4.97 -16.07 -10.72
CA VAL A 132 -3.77 -15.53 -10.08
C VAL A 132 -2.88 -14.92 -11.14
N LEU A 133 -2.28 -13.76 -10.83
CA LEU A 133 -1.24 -13.16 -11.64
C LEU A 133 -0.02 -12.76 -10.82
N SER A 134 1.13 -12.71 -11.47
CA SER A 134 2.29 -12.03 -10.91
C SER A 134 2.18 -10.52 -11.14
N GLN A 135 2.79 -9.73 -10.27
CA GLN A 135 2.84 -8.27 -10.42
C GLN A 135 3.46 -7.83 -11.76
N GLN A 136 4.36 -8.62 -12.35
CA GLN A 136 4.99 -8.30 -13.64
C GLN A 136 4.01 -8.37 -14.82
N GLN A 137 2.93 -9.16 -14.72
CA GLN A 137 1.95 -9.32 -15.78
C GLN A 137 1.00 -8.12 -15.84
N ASP A 138 0.46 -7.71 -14.70
CA ASP A 138 -0.24 -6.44 -14.54
C ASP A 138 -0.21 -6.03 -13.07
N TRP A 139 0.68 -5.09 -12.75
CA TRP A 139 0.87 -4.64 -11.37
C TRP A 139 -0.39 -3.95 -10.81
N ARG A 140 -1.20 -3.29 -11.66
CA ARG A 140 -2.40 -2.56 -11.24
C ARG A 140 -3.44 -3.54 -10.73
N LEU A 141 -3.70 -4.57 -11.54
CA LEU A 141 -4.60 -5.65 -11.18
C LEU A 141 -4.08 -6.42 -9.96
N SER A 142 -2.77 -6.66 -9.92
CA SER A 142 -2.13 -7.42 -8.84
C SER A 142 -2.27 -6.75 -7.47
N LEU A 143 -2.15 -5.42 -7.40
CA LEU A 143 -2.26 -4.66 -6.15
C LEU A 143 -3.70 -4.56 -5.61
N VAL A 144 -4.71 -4.79 -6.45
CA VAL A 144 -6.10 -4.52 -6.10
C VAL A 144 -6.91 -5.80 -5.94
N PHE A 145 -6.78 -6.73 -6.89
CA PHE A 145 -7.69 -7.86 -6.99
C PHE A 145 -7.00 -9.22 -6.88
N ASN A 146 -5.69 -9.36 -6.64
CA ASN A 146 -5.05 -10.69 -6.68
C ASN A 146 -5.35 -11.55 -5.43
N PRO A 147 -5.95 -12.76 -5.55
CA PRO A 147 -6.45 -13.42 -6.77
C PRO A 147 -7.82 -12.90 -7.22
N TYR A 148 -8.04 -12.73 -8.52
CA TYR A 148 -9.21 -12.02 -9.04
C TYR A 148 -10.24 -12.95 -9.69
N TYR A 149 -11.45 -12.43 -9.85
CA TYR A 149 -12.57 -13.09 -10.52
C TYR A 149 -13.09 -12.21 -11.66
N LEU A 150 -13.56 -12.84 -12.72
CA LEU A 150 -14.10 -12.19 -13.91
C LEU A 150 -15.48 -12.77 -14.24
N ASP A 151 -16.47 -11.90 -14.36
CA ASP A 151 -17.73 -12.23 -15.01
C ASP A 151 -17.76 -11.52 -16.37
N VAL A 152 -17.83 -12.30 -17.44
CA VAL A 152 -17.83 -11.79 -18.82
C VAL A 152 -19.15 -12.16 -19.47
N THR A 153 -19.89 -11.14 -19.91
CA THR A 153 -21.11 -11.29 -20.69
C THR A 153 -20.91 -10.65 -22.07
N GLU A 154 -21.90 -10.76 -22.95
CA GLU A 154 -21.85 -10.11 -24.27
C GLU A 154 -21.71 -8.58 -24.17
N ASN A 155 -22.25 -7.97 -23.11
CA ASN A 155 -22.37 -6.52 -22.98
C ASN A 155 -21.48 -5.91 -21.90
N ASN A 156 -20.89 -6.74 -21.03
CA ASN A 156 -20.29 -6.26 -19.79
C ASN A 156 -19.19 -7.18 -19.29
N VAL A 157 -18.14 -6.57 -18.77
CA VAL A 157 -17.07 -7.24 -18.01
C VAL A 157 -17.09 -6.70 -16.58
N ARG A 158 -17.17 -7.61 -15.62
CA ARG A 158 -17.02 -7.32 -14.20
C ARG A 158 -15.80 -8.04 -13.64
N LEU A 159 -14.87 -7.24 -13.15
CA LEU A 159 -13.69 -7.69 -12.41
C LEU A 159 -13.95 -7.51 -10.92
N TYR A 160 -13.76 -8.54 -10.10
CA TYR A 160 -14.06 -8.44 -8.68
C TYR A 160 -13.20 -9.34 -7.79
N HIS A 161 -13.21 -9.04 -6.50
CA HIS A 161 -12.74 -9.92 -5.44
C HIS A 161 -13.84 -10.04 -4.38
N PRO A 162 -14.32 -11.27 -4.06
CA PRO A 162 -15.51 -11.46 -3.25
C PRO A 162 -15.32 -11.04 -1.79
N HIS A 163 -14.07 -11.15 -1.28
CA HIS A 163 -13.78 -10.89 0.12
C HIS A 163 -12.31 -10.50 0.34
N ILE A 164 -11.97 -9.20 0.21
CA ILE A 164 -10.59 -8.75 0.46
C ILE A 164 -10.26 -8.89 1.94
N GLN A 165 -9.34 -9.81 2.25
CA GLN A 165 -8.78 -10.00 3.57
C GLN A 165 -7.28 -10.26 3.43
N PHE A 166 -6.47 -9.38 4.01
CA PHE A 166 -5.01 -9.53 4.08
C PHE A 166 -4.61 -10.48 5.22
N ALA A 167 -3.29 -10.70 5.40
CA ALA A 167 -2.74 -11.68 6.34
C ALA A 167 -3.34 -11.59 7.76
N GLN A 168 -3.50 -12.77 8.37
CA GLN A 168 -4.01 -12.90 9.73
C GLN A 168 -3.03 -12.29 10.74
N THR A 169 -3.55 -11.92 11.91
CA THR A 169 -2.76 -11.28 12.97
C THR A 169 -1.53 -12.08 13.37
N GLU A 170 -1.67 -13.41 13.48
CA GLU A 170 -0.61 -14.34 13.82
C GLU A 170 0.45 -14.57 12.74
N ASP A 171 0.22 -14.18 11.48
CA ASP A 171 1.15 -14.46 10.38
C ASP A 171 2.28 -13.42 10.29
N SER A 172 3.24 -13.52 11.21
CA SER A 172 4.44 -12.68 11.22
C SER A 172 5.55 -13.17 10.29
N THR A 173 5.27 -14.09 9.36
CA THR A 173 6.30 -14.72 8.51
C THR A 173 6.34 -14.16 7.10
N VAL A 174 5.21 -13.62 6.62
CA VAL A 174 5.09 -13.04 5.29
C VAL A 174 5.48 -11.57 5.33
N TYR A 175 6.49 -11.22 4.54
CA TYR A 175 6.92 -9.83 4.37
C TYR A 175 7.41 -9.55 2.94
N THR A 176 7.32 -8.29 2.57
CA THR A 176 7.86 -7.76 1.31
C THR A 176 8.93 -6.70 1.60
N TYR A 177 9.99 -6.66 0.79
CA TYR A 177 10.94 -5.54 0.83
C TYR A 177 10.42 -4.38 -0.02
N VAL A 178 10.14 -3.26 0.63
CA VAL A 178 9.78 -2.00 -0.03
C VAL A 178 11.02 -1.13 -0.16
N PRO A 179 11.43 -0.75 -1.38
CA PRO A 179 12.53 0.18 -1.57
C PRO A 179 12.09 1.59 -1.16
N ILE A 180 12.79 2.17 -0.19
CA ILE A 180 12.63 3.58 0.20
C ILE A 180 13.95 4.30 -0.07
N GLY A 181 14.03 4.95 -1.23
CA GLY A 181 15.30 5.44 -1.77
C GLY A 181 16.26 4.27 -1.99
N LEU A 182 17.43 4.34 -1.36
CA LEU A 182 18.47 3.31 -1.39
C LEU A 182 18.38 2.33 -0.21
N MET A 183 17.33 2.41 0.61
CA MET A 183 17.08 1.46 1.72
C MET A 183 16.11 0.35 1.31
N LYS A 184 16.27 -0.82 1.94
CA LYS A 184 15.34 -1.95 1.84
C LYS A 184 14.57 -2.12 3.14
N ILE A 185 13.32 -1.67 3.16
CA ILE A 185 12.48 -1.73 4.35
C ILE A 185 11.59 -2.96 4.29
N LYS A 186 11.65 -3.82 5.32
CA LYS A 186 10.73 -4.95 5.47
C LYS A 186 9.35 -4.43 5.84
N MET A 187 8.32 -4.86 5.12
CA MET A 187 6.91 -4.63 5.48
C MET A 187 6.24 -5.99 5.66
N TYR A 188 5.76 -6.25 6.88
CA TYR A 188 5.08 -7.50 7.22
C TYR A 188 3.58 -7.35 6.98
N ASP A 189 2.96 -8.34 6.37
CA ASP A 189 1.55 -8.26 5.95
C ASP A 189 0.62 -8.22 7.17
N ASN A 190 0.94 -8.93 8.26
CA ASN A 190 0.10 -8.95 9.46
C ASN A 190 -0.09 -7.59 10.14
N LEU A 191 0.78 -6.60 9.86
CA LEU A 191 0.65 -5.26 10.44
C LEU A 191 -0.65 -4.57 10.06
N VAL A 192 -1.22 -4.87 8.88
CA VAL A 192 -2.51 -4.31 8.49
C VAL A 192 -3.65 -4.80 9.40
N SER A 193 -3.55 -6.03 9.90
CA SER A 193 -4.56 -6.61 10.81
C SER A 193 -4.64 -5.88 12.15
N ALA A 194 -3.52 -5.27 12.60
CA ALA A 194 -3.47 -4.47 13.83
C ALA A 194 -4.35 -3.22 13.79
N LEU A 195 -4.73 -2.79 12.58
CA LEU A 195 -5.57 -1.63 12.33
C LEU A 195 -7.07 -1.98 12.33
N ASN A 196 -7.43 -3.22 12.69
CA ASN A 196 -8.80 -3.74 12.70
C ASN A 196 -9.52 -3.53 11.35
N PRO A 197 -8.94 -3.99 10.24
CA PRO A 197 -9.54 -3.76 8.94
C PRO A 197 -10.85 -4.53 8.79
N THR A 198 -11.73 -4.01 7.94
CA THR A 198 -13.03 -4.62 7.67
C THR A 198 -13.00 -5.26 6.28
N PRO A 199 -13.07 -6.60 6.16
CA PRO A 199 -13.17 -7.26 4.86
C PRO A 199 -14.40 -6.82 4.08
N PHE A 200 -14.28 -6.78 2.75
CA PHE A 200 -15.33 -6.25 1.88
C PHE A 200 -15.27 -6.84 0.47
N TYR A 201 -16.36 -6.65 -0.26
CA TYR A 201 -16.46 -6.94 -1.69
C TYR A 201 -15.96 -5.75 -2.51
N VAL A 202 -15.10 -5.99 -3.49
CA VAL A 202 -14.60 -4.94 -4.40
C VAL A 202 -14.83 -5.35 -5.85
N TYR A 203 -15.18 -4.39 -6.69
CA TYR A 203 -15.37 -4.62 -8.13
C TYR A 203 -15.07 -3.40 -9.00
N ALA A 204 -14.78 -3.66 -10.26
CA ALA A 204 -14.77 -2.72 -11.37
C ALA A 204 -15.57 -3.31 -12.53
N GLU A 205 -16.33 -2.49 -13.24
CA GLU A 205 -17.29 -2.98 -14.25
C GLU A 205 -17.37 -2.01 -15.43
N TRP A 206 -17.35 -2.54 -16.66
CA TRP A 206 -17.40 -1.73 -17.89
C TRP A 206 -18.10 -2.44 -19.05
N SER A 207 -18.69 -1.63 -19.94
CA SER A 207 -19.33 -2.10 -21.17
C SER A 207 -18.29 -2.63 -22.16
N THR A 208 -18.61 -3.73 -22.83
CA THR A 208 -17.85 -4.26 -23.98
C THR A 208 -18.24 -3.59 -25.29
N GLN A 209 -19.38 -2.89 -25.32
CA GLN A 209 -19.82 -2.10 -26.46
C GLN A 209 -19.14 -0.73 -26.39
N SER A 210 -18.41 -0.36 -27.44
CA SER A 210 -17.87 0.99 -27.61
C SER A 210 -19.00 1.97 -27.91
N ASP A 211 -19.09 3.04 -27.12
CA ASP A 211 -19.86 4.24 -27.50
C ASP A 211 -19.32 4.89 -28.78
#